data_AF-A0A182KCG7-F1
#
_entry.id   AF-A0A182KCG7-F1
#
_cell.length_a   1.000
_cell.length_b   1.000
_cell.length_c   1.000
_cell.angle_alpha   90.00
_cell.angle_beta   90.00
_cell.angle_gamma   90.00
#
_symmetry.space_group_name_H-M   'P 1'
#
loop_
_entity.id
_entity.type
_entity.pdbx_description
1 polymer ?
#
loop_
_entity_poly.entity_id
_entity_poly.type
_entity_poly.pdbx_seq_one_letter_code
_entity_poly.pdbx_strand_id
1 'polypeptide(L)'
;YPQPKLSCPISVNVELHPNETETTTVKLRRPETDVSWERDVQVEPYWVKKDSFPLPLGSLNVSYTARHPVSKLHTECNFLINVLPGSPPRVDFCPDTQVYTIEGRHQSVKATWEEPVFSDNVGVVTITKSNSPGTDFGAGSHLITYEAHDDAEWKSKCVFKIVVNVNPDQQQQPTAQSHFQLPILYNRFYF
;
A
#
# COMPACT_ATOMS: atom_id res chain seq x y z
N TYR A 1 -15.13 24.75 38.95
CA TYR A 1 -14.22 23.80 38.29
C TYR A 1 -14.77 23.50 36.90
N PRO A 2 -13.95 23.49 35.83
CA PRO A 2 -14.42 23.08 34.52
C PRO A 2 -14.69 21.56 34.48
N GLN A 3 -15.54 21.13 33.54
CA GLN A 3 -15.66 19.70 33.20
C GLN A 3 -14.35 19.20 32.58
N PRO A 4 -13.92 17.95 32.88
CA PRO A 4 -12.75 17.35 32.25
C PRO A 4 -12.86 17.34 30.72
N LYS A 5 -11.75 17.58 30.05
CA LYS A 5 -11.64 17.38 28.60
C LYS A 5 -11.36 15.92 28.33
N LEU A 6 -12.13 15.33 27.43
CA LEU A 6 -11.94 13.96 26.95
C LEU A 6 -12.17 13.96 25.45
N SER A 7 -11.11 13.68 24.69
CA SER A 7 -11.17 13.49 23.24
C SER A 7 -11.63 12.08 22.95
N CYS A 8 -12.87 11.96 22.49
CA CYS A 8 -13.54 10.68 22.36
C CYS A 8 -13.09 9.92 21.11
N PRO A 9 -12.72 8.64 21.24
CA PRO A 9 -12.48 7.80 20.08
C PRO A 9 -13.73 7.73 19.20
N ILE A 10 -13.51 7.61 17.90
CA ILE A 10 -14.58 7.25 16.96
C ILE A 10 -14.81 5.74 17.03
N SER A 11 -16.00 5.30 16.65
CA SER A 11 -16.26 3.88 16.45
C SER A 11 -15.35 3.32 15.34
N VAL A 12 -14.85 2.10 15.55
CA VAL A 12 -13.89 1.45 14.65
C VAL A 12 -14.41 0.08 14.22
N ASN A 13 -14.09 -0.28 12.98
CA ASN A 13 -14.25 -1.63 12.47
C ASN A 13 -12.86 -2.27 12.41
N VAL A 14 -12.77 -3.50 12.88
CA VAL A 14 -11.56 -4.32 12.86
C VAL A 14 -11.93 -5.66 12.23
N GLU A 15 -11.03 -6.24 11.48
CA GLU A 15 -11.23 -7.56 10.88
C GLU A 15 -10.40 -8.63 11.58
N LEU A 16 -10.86 -9.88 11.47
CA LEU A 16 -10.04 -11.02 11.83
C LEU A 16 -8.81 -11.09 10.93
N HIS A 17 -7.65 -11.28 11.55
CA HIS A 17 -6.42 -11.57 10.82
C HIS A 17 -6.58 -12.88 10.01
N PRO A 18 -5.95 -13.03 8.81
CA PRO A 18 -6.09 -14.23 7.97
C PRO A 18 -5.76 -15.57 8.66
N ASN A 19 -4.91 -15.52 9.70
CA ASN A 19 -4.51 -16.69 10.50
C ASN A 19 -5.38 -16.93 11.74
N GLU A 20 -6.38 -16.08 12.00
CA GLU A 20 -7.27 -16.14 13.15
C GLU A 20 -8.69 -16.48 12.68
N THR A 21 -9.40 -17.35 13.42
CA THR A 21 -10.74 -17.83 13.03
C THR A 21 -11.85 -17.43 13.99
N GLU A 22 -11.51 -16.99 15.21
CA GLU A 22 -12.50 -16.76 16.28
C GLU A 22 -12.36 -15.40 16.93
N THR A 23 -11.13 -14.98 17.23
CA THR A 23 -10.83 -13.72 17.92
C THR A 23 -9.68 -13.00 17.27
N THR A 24 -9.69 -11.67 17.34
CA THR A 24 -8.52 -10.86 16.97
C THR A 24 -8.09 -9.93 18.09
N THR A 25 -6.81 -9.57 18.10
CA THR A 25 -6.25 -8.67 19.10
C THR A 25 -6.49 -7.22 18.71
N VAL A 26 -7.38 -6.55 19.42
CA VAL A 26 -7.64 -5.12 19.22
C VAL A 26 -6.70 -4.30 20.09
N LYS A 27 -6.06 -3.30 19.49
CA LYS A 27 -5.22 -2.32 20.18
C LYS A 27 -5.88 -0.94 20.09
N LEU A 28 -6.24 -0.38 21.24
CA LEU A 28 -6.83 0.95 21.30
C LEU A 28 -5.78 2.01 21.61
N ARG A 29 -5.85 3.14 20.92
CA ARG A 29 -5.11 4.33 21.32
C ARG A 29 -5.80 4.94 22.55
N ARG A 30 -5.01 5.30 23.56
CA ARG A 30 -5.52 6.03 24.72
C ARG A 30 -6.11 7.38 24.28
N PRO A 31 -7.28 7.78 24.82
CA PRO A 31 -7.88 9.05 24.48
C PRO A 31 -7.05 10.20 25.07
N GLU A 32 -7.08 11.35 24.41
CA GLU A 32 -6.47 12.57 24.96
C GLU A 32 -7.38 13.16 26.04
N THR A 33 -6.82 13.46 27.21
CA THR A 33 -7.57 14.02 28.34
C THR A 33 -6.68 14.91 29.21
N ASP A 34 -7.30 15.83 29.94
CA ASP A 34 -6.62 16.72 30.90
C ASP A 34 -6.59 16.18 32.34
N VAL A 35 -7.14 14.98 32.58
CA VAL A 35 -7.07 14.28 33.87
C VAL A 35 -6.16 13.04 33.82
N SER A 36 -5.84 12.44 34.97
CA SER A 36 -4.99 11.25 35.00
C SER A 36 -5.72 10.02 34.46
N TRP A 37 -5.21 9.41 33.39
CA TRP A 37 -5.75 8.16 32.82
C TRP A 37 -5.88 7.04 33.86
N GLU A 38 -4.87 6.86 34.70
CA GLU A 38 -4.86 5.74 35.65
C GLU A 38 -5.85 5.93 36.80
N ARG A 39 -5.91 7.16 37.33
CA ARG A 39 -6.68 7.46 38.55
C ARG A 39 -8.09 7.96 38.27
N ASP A 40 -8.23 8.84 37.29
CA ASP A 40 -9.40 9.68 37.12
C ASP A 40 -10.29 9.26 35.93
N VAL A 41 -9.80 8.36 35.07
CA VAL A 41 -10.57 7.79 33.95
C VAL A 41 -11.04 6.36 34.27
N GLN A 42 -12.34 6.17 34.19
CA GLN A 42 -13.01 4.87 34.28
C GLN A 42 -13.37 4.38 32.89
N VAL A 43 -13.21 3.08 32.66
CA VAL A 43 -13.50 2.42 31.38
C VAL A 43 -14.49 1.30 31.65
N GLU A 44 -15.53 1.21 30.83
CA GLU A 44 -16.49 0.11 30.86
C GLU A 44 -16.58 -0.53 29.47
N PRO A 45 -16.36 -1.86 29.34
CA PRO A 45 -15.97 -2.78 30.42
C PRO A 45 -14.52 -2.58 30.89
N TYR A 46 -14.27 -2.79 32.18
CA TYR A 46 -12.99 -2.45 32.83
C TYR A 46 -11.75 -3.10 32.19
N TRP A 47 -11.90 -4.27 31.58
CA TRP A 47 -10.81 -5.01 30.95
C TRP A 47 -10.31 -4.34 29.65
N VAL A 48 -11.10 -3.43 29.06
CA VAL A 48 -10.72 -2.60 27.89
C VAL A 48 -9.71 -1.51 28.26
N LYS A 49 -9.50 -1.24 29.57
CA LYS A 49 -8.48 -0.29 30.01
C LYS A 49 -7.05 -0.75 29.67
N LYS A 50 -6.86 -2.03 29.31
CA LYS A 50 -5.59 -2.57 28.81
C LYS A 50 -5.28 -2.03 27.42
N ASP A 51 -3.99 -1.93 27.07
CA ASP A 51 -3.57 -1.42 25.75
C ASP A 51 -3.98 -2.37 24.60
N SER A 52 -4.08 -3.67 24.87
CA SER A 52 -4.57 -4.67 23.91
C SER A 52 -5.38 -5.78 24.58
N PHE A 53 -6.34 -6.32 23.84
CA PHE A 53 -7.21 -7.41 24.30
C PHE A 53 -7.82 -8.17 23.12
N PRO A 54 -8.08 -9.48 23.27
CA PRO A 54 -8.75 -10.27 22.23
C PRO A 54 -10.25 -9.98 22.24
N LEU A 55 -10.84 -9.82 21.05
CA LEU A 55 -12.28 -9.72 20.86
C LEU A 55 -12.75 -10.77 19.84
N PRO A 56 -13.88 -11.45 20.11
CA PRO A 56 -14.54 -12.27 19.11
C PRO A 56 -15.29 -11.42 18.09
N LEU A 57 -15.76 -12.06 17.01
CA LEU A 57 -16.72 -11.46 16.08
C LEU A 57 -17.92 -10.84 16.81
N GLY A 58 -18.36 -9.68 16.32
CA GLY A 58 -19.50 -8.94 16.88
C GLY A 58 -19.13 -7.52 17.30
N SER A 59 -19.98 -6.89 18.10
CA SER A 59 -19.83 -5.49 18.50
C SER A 59 -19.63 -5.36 20.01
N LEU A 60 -18.65 -4.56 20.40
CA LEU A 60 -18.41 -4.17 21.78
C LEU A 60 -18.66 -2.67 21.95
N ASN A 61 -19.53 -2.30 22.89
CA ASN A 61 -19.70 -0.92 23.31
C ASN A 61 -18.74 -0.59 24.45
N VAL A 62 -17.96 0.47 24.28
CA VAL A 62 -16.98 0.94 25.26
C VAL A 62 -17.36 2.33 25.72
N SER A 63 -17.47 2.51 27.04
CA SER A 63 -17.66 3.82 27.69
C SER A 63 -16.38 4.26 28.38
N TYR A 64 -15.96 5.49 28.12
CA TYR A 64 -14.93 6.19 28.87
C TYR A 64 -15.55 7.31 29.68
N THR A 65 -15.27 7.34 30.98
CA THR A 65 -15.72 8.39 31.91
C THR A 65 -14.52 9.05 32.57
N ALA A 66 -14.23 10.31 32.22
CA ALA A 66 -13.22 11.14 32.86
C ALA A 66 -13.85 11.95 34.01
N ARG A 67 -13.37 11.78 35.24
CA ARG A 67 -13.87 12.49 36.43
C ARG A 67 -12.88 13.56 36.89
N HIS A 68 -13.39 14.73 37.26
CA HIS A 68 -12.54 15.76 37.84
C HIS A 68 -12.09 15.32 39.25
N PRO A 69 -10.82 15.45 39.64
CA PRO A 69 -10.30 14.87 40.90
C PRO A 69 -10.89 15.50 42.17
N VAL A 70 -11.24 16.79 42.12
CA VAL A 70 -11.77 17.55 43.28
C VAL A 70 -13.28 17.79 43.20
N SER A 71 -13.84 17.87 42.00
CA SER A 71 -15.24 18.24 41.80
C SER A 71 -16.03 17.02 41.36
N LYS A 72 -17.36 17.02 41.51
CA LYS A 72 -18.20 15.89 41.06
C LYS A 72 -18.46 15.90 39.53
N LEU A 73 -17.84 16.83 38.80
CA LEU A 73 -18.01 16.95 37.36
C LEU A 73 -17.28 15.83 36.63
N HIS A 74 -17.89 15.33 35.57
CA HIS A 74 -17.33 14.30 34.72
C HIS A 74 -17.77 14.51 33.27
N THR A 75 -17.04 13.88 32.36
CA THR A 75 -17.32 13.83 30.93
C THR A 75 -17.29 12.36 30.54
N GLU A 76 -18.30 11.91 29.80
CA GLU A 76 -18.43 10.53 29.34
C GLU A 76 -18.55 10.49 27.83
N CYS A 77 -18.01 9.44 27.21
CA CYS A 77 -18.35 9.10 25.84
C CYS A 77 -18.26 7.62 25.53
N ASN A 78 -19.03 7.24 24.52
CA ASN A 78 -19.23 5.87 24.09
C ASN A 78 -18.80 5.72 22.64
N PHE A 79 -18.17 4.58 22.33
CA PHE A 79 -17.82 4.20 20.97
C PHE A 79 -17.96 2.68 20.79
N LEU A 80 -18.14 2.26 19.55
CA LEU A 80 -18.27 0.86 19.20
C LEU A 80 -16.98 0.33 18.60
N ILE A 81 -16.64 -0.91 18.96
CA ILE A 81 -15.64 -1.71 18.27
C ILE A 81 -16.39 -2.85 17.60
N ASN A 82 -16.43 -2.87 16.27
CA ASN A 82 -17.03 -3.96 15.51
C ASN A 82 -15.93 -4.86 14.97
N VAL A 83 -15.94 -6.13 15.37
CA VAL A 83 -15.08 -7.17 14.81
C VAL A 83 -15.86 -7.90 13.73
N LEU A 84 -15.38 -7.76 12.49
CA LEU A 84 -15.97 -8.32 11.29
C LEU A 84 -15.18 -9.55 10.81
N PRO A 85 -15.81 -10.46 10.04
CA PRO A 85 -15.05 -11.45 9.27
C PRO A 85 -14.07 -10.74 8.35
N GLY A 86 -12.85 -11.27 8.25
CA GLY A 86 -11.83 -10.69 7.40
C GLY A 86 -12.06 -10.92 5.91
N SER A 87 -11.70 -9.94 5.08
CA SER A 87 -11.76 -10.07 3.63
C SER A 87 -10.61 -9.33 2.95
N PRO A 88 -10.07 -9.85 1.83
CA PRO A 88 -8.99 -9.15 1.14
C PRO A 88 -9.48 -7.87 0.46
N PRO A 89 -8.61 -6.85 0.32
CA PRO A 89 -8.96 -5.61 -0.38
C PRO A 89 -9.47 -5.88 -1.78
N ARG A 90 -10.55 -5.22 -2.18
CA ARG A 90 -11.10 -5.30 -3.53
C ARG A 90 -10.20 -4.54 -4.50
N VAL A 91 -9.94 -5.13 -5.65
CA VAL A 91 -9.29 -4.46 -6.79
C VAL A 91 -10.37 -3.75 -7.59
N ASP A 92 -10.49 -2.43 -7.43
CA ASP A 92 -11.49 -1.61 -8.16
C ASP A 92 -11.03 -1.31 -9.58
N PHE A 93 -9.72 -1.14 -9.76
CA PHE A 93 -9.10 -0.92 -11.07
C PHE A 93 -7.74 -1.60 -11.14
N CYS A 94 -7.50 -2.29 -12.25
CA CYS A 94 -6.21 -2.89 -12.58
C CYS A 94 -5.93 -2.64 -14.07
N PRO A 95 -4.79 -2.04 -14.44
CA PRO A 95 -4.47 -1.77 -15.84
C PRO A 95 -4.41 -3.04 -16.68
N ASP A 96 -4.81 -2.92 -17.95
CA ASP A 96 -4.51 -3.94 -18.94
C ASP A 96 -3.03 -3.93 -19.34
N THR A 97 -2.62 -4.96 -20.08
CA THR A 97 -1.29 -5.01 -20.68
C THR A 97 -1.04 -3.80 -21.58
N GLN A 98 0.05 -3.09 -21.34
CA GLN A 98 0.47 -1.94 -22.12
C GLN A 98 1.53 -2.35 -23.14
N VAL A 99 1.47 -1.77 -24.33
CA VAL A 99 2.41 -2.04 -25.42
C VAL A 99 3.11 -0.75 -25.84
N TYR A 100 4.43 -0.79 -25.86
CA TYR A 100 5.29 0.30 -26.29
C TYR A 100 6.21 -0.16 -27.41
N THR A 101 6.71 0.79 -28.20
CA THR A 101 7.72 0.53 -29.22
C THR A 101 8.89 1.47 -29.00
N ILE A 102 10.12 0.93 -29.02
CA ILE A 102 11.34 1.73 -29.00
C ILE A 102 11.53 2.34 -30.39
N GLU A 103 11.60 3.67 -30.44
CA GLU A 103 11.85 4.45 -31.64
C GLU A 103 13.27 5.01 -31.68
N GLY A 104 13.77 5.37 -32.88
CA GLY A 104 15.09 5.95 -33.04
C GLY A 104 16.20 5.07 -32.46
N ARG A 105 17.35 5.63 -32.10
CA ARG A 105 18.49 4.86 -31.53
C ARG A 105 18.39 4.63 -30.01
N HIS A 106 17.18 4.67 -29.45
CA HIS A 106 16.97 4.44 -28.02
C HIS A 106 17.08 2.95 -27.68
N GLN A 107 17.40 2.63 -26.43
CA GLN A 107 17.49 1.23 -25.94
C GLN A 107 16.32 0.86 -25.01
N SER A 108 15.56 1.86 -24.58
CA SER A 108 14.43 1.73 -23.66
C SER A 108 13.37 2.77 -23.98
N VAL A 109 12.16 2.55 -23.48
CA VAL A 109 11.04 3.47 -23.55
C VAL A 109 10.48 3.70 -22.15
N LYS A 110 10.10 4.95 -21.88
CA LYS A 110 9.45 5.33 -20.62
C LYS A 110 7.99 4.88 -20.67
N ALA A 111 7.61 3.96 -19.78
CA ALA A 111 6.24 3.49 -19.70
C ALA A 111 5.46 4.27 -18.64
N THR A 112 4.26 4.74 -18.99
CA THR A 112 3.34 5.44 -18.08
C THR A 112 2.01 4.71 -18.04
N TRP A 113 1.50 4.42 -16.86
CA TRP A 113 0.18 3.82 -16.67
C TRP A 113 -0.54 4.49 -15.50
N GLU A 114 -1.86 4.38 -15.49
CA GLU A 114 -2.68 4.72 -14.33
C GLU A 114 -2.47 3.65 -13.24
N GLU A 115 -2.17 4.06 -12.01
CA GLU A 115 -1.91 3.09 -10.94
C GLU A 115 -3.20 2.35 -10.54
N PRO A 116 -3.12 1.07 -10.12
CA PRO A 116 -4.27 0.31 -9.67
C PRO A 116 -4.98 0.97 -8.49
N VAL A 117 -6.30 0.80 -8.42
CA VAL A 117 -7.14 1.32 -7.33
C VAL A 117 -7.68 0.14 -6.52
N PHE A 118 -7.57 0.26 -5.20
CA PHE A 118 -8.06 -0.73 -4.25
C PHE A 118 -8.99 -0.07 -3.24
N SER A 119 -9.98 -0.83 -2.77
CA SER A 119 -10.83 -0.42 -1.64
C SER A 119 -11.06 -1.59 -0.70
N ASP A 120 -11.30 -1.25 0.56
CA ASP A 120 -11.56 -2.22 1.62
C ASP A 120 -12.49 -1.60 2.68
N ASN A 121 -13.25 -2.40 3.42
CA ASN A 121 -14.20 -1.93 4.44
C ASN A 121 -13.54 -1.47 5.74
N VAL A 122 -12.33 -1.94 6.06
CA VAL A 122 -11.48 -1.37 7.12
C VAL A 122 -10.38 -0.48 6.55
N GLY A 123 -10.23 -0.48 5.23
CA GLY A 123 -9.38 0.44 4.47
C GLY A 123 -8.03 -0.17 4.11
N VAL A 124 -7.43 0.34 3.05
CA VAL A 124 -6.13 -0.13 2.54
C VAL A 124 -5.02 0.67 3.22
N VAL A 125 -4.13 -0.03 3.92
CA VAL A 125 -3.04 0.58 4.70
C VAL A 125 -1.77 0.72 3.87
N THR A 126 -1.43 -0.31 3.09
CA THR A 126 -0.19 -0.34 2.30
C THR A 126 -0.46 -0.83 0.89
N ILE A 127 0.20 -0.22 -0.09
CA ILE A 127 0.29 -0.73 -1.46
C ILE A 127 1.77 -0.81 -1.83
N THR A 128 2.24 -2.02 -2.14
CA THR A 128 3.59 -2.26 -2.65
C THR A 128 3.55 -2.47 -4.15
N LYS A 129 4.58 -2.00 -4.87
CA LYS A 129 4.66 -2.08 -6.33
C LYS A 129 6.03 -2.52 -6.81
N SER A 130 6.07 -3.38 -7.83
CA SER A 130 7.34 -3.84 -8.42
C SER A 130 8.04 -2.75 -9.24
N ASN A 131 7.27 -1.85 -9.88
CA ASN A 131 7.76 -0.71 -10.65
C ASN A 131 6.78 0.46 -10.54
N SER A 132 7.22 1.67 -10.91
CA SER A 132 6.40 2.88 -10.87
C SER A 132 6.16 3.44 -12.28
N PRO A 133 5.04 4.14 -12.52
CA PRO A 133 4.87 4.90 -13.75
C PRO A 133 6.06 5.82 -13.99
N GLY A 134 6.54 5.86 -15.23
CA GLY A 134 7.73 6.62 -15.62
C GLY A 134 9.04 5.84 -15.56
N THR A 135 9.03 4.56 -15.17
CA THR A 135 10.18 3.65 -15.31
C THR A 135 10.49 3.39 -16.78
N ASP A 136 11.79 3.36 -17.11
CA ASP A 136 12.28 3.00 -18.44
C ASP A 136 12.42 1.49 -18.60
N PHE A 137 11.81 0.93 -19.65
CA PHE A 137 11.84 -0.50 -19.95
C PHE A 137 12.55 -0.76 -21.28
N GLY A 138 13.48 -1.71 -21.28
CA GLY A 138 14.06 -2.25 -22.50
C GLY A 138 13.12 -3.19 -23.24
N ALA A 139 13.54 -3.66 -24.42
CA ALA A 139 12.78 -4.63 -25.21
C ALA A 139 12.43 -5.90 -24.42
N GLY A 140 11.21 -6.40 -24.59
CA GLY A 140 10.71 -7.61 -23.92
C GLY A 140 9.40 -7.39 -23.16
N SER A 141 9.00 -8.40 -22.39
CA SER A 141 7.78 -8.37 -21.56
C SER A 141 8.15 -8.26 -20.09
N HIS A 142 7.66 -7.23 -19.42
CA HIS A 142 7.93 -6.94 -18.01
C HIS A 142 6.65 -7.09 -17.21
N LEU A 143 6.69 -7.87 -16.12
CA LEU A 143 5.54 -8.09 -15.25
C LEU A 143 5.48 -7.02 -14.16
N ILE A 144 4.37 -6.29 -14.10
CA ILE A 144 4.11 -5.29 -13.07
C ILE A 144 3.14 -5.87 -12.06
N THR A 145 3.52 -5.82 -10.80
CA THR A 145 2.74 -6.38 -9.69
C THR A 145 2.53 -5.30 -8.64
N TYR A 146 1.27 -5.08 -8.30
CA TYR A 146 0.85 -4.30 -7.14
C TYR A 146 0.21 -5.25 -6.13
N GLU A 147 0.62 -5.18 -4.87
CA GLU A 147 0.03 -5.93 -3.75
C GLU A 147 -0.47 -4.92 -2.71
N ALA A 148 -1.77 -4.97 -2.44
CA ALA A 148 -2.43 -4.14 -1.44
C ALA A 148 -2.67 -4.94 -0.14
N HIS A 149 -2.53 -4.25 0.99
CA HIS A 149 -2.70 -4.77 2.35
C HIS A 149 -3.66 -3.87 3.13
N ASP A 150 -4.64 -4.46 3.80
CA ASP A 150 -5.44 -3.76 4.83
C ASP A 150 -4.79 -3.84 6.22
N ASP A 151 -5.50 -3.30 7.22
CA ASP A 151 -5.06 -3.25 8.62
C ASP A 151 -5.05 -4.63 9.30
N ALA A 152 -5.83 -5.59 8.78
CA ALA A 152 -5.89 -6.97 9.27
C ALA A 152 -4.90 -7.90 8.53
N GLU A 153 -4.06 -7.35 7.66
CA GLU A 153 -3.07 -8.04 6.83
C GLU A 153 -3.63 -8.93 5.70
N TRP A 154 -4.90 -8.77 5.32
CA TRP A 154 -5.36 -9.42 4.09
C TRP A 154 -4.78 -8.75 2.86
N LYS A 155 -4.66 -9.55 1.79
CA LYS A 155 -3.88 -9.17 0.61
C LYS A 155 -4.65 -9.41 -0.67
N SER A 156 -4.55 -8.48 -1.59
CA SER A 156 -4.96 -8.67 -2.98
C SER A 156 -3.90 -8.17 -3.94
N LYS A 157 -3.95 -8.66 -5.18
CA LYS A 157 -2.95 -8.39 -6.21
C LYS A 157 -3.60 -7.89 -7.49
N CYS A 158 -3.00 -6.87 -8.07
CA CYS A 158 -3.19 -6.48 -9.46
C CYS A 158 -1.91 -6.76 -10.22
N VAL A 159 -2.02 -7.47 -11.36
CA VAL A 159 -0.88 -7.87 -12.18
C VAL A 159 -1.18 -7.56 -13.64
N PHE A 160 -0.26 -6.85 -14.29
CA PHE A 160 -0.34 -6.54 -15.72
C PHE A 160 1.05 -6.52 -16.34
N LYS A 161 1.14 -6.38 -17.66
CA LYS A 161 2.41 -6.42 -18.39
C LYS A 161 2.72 -5.10 -19.07
N ILE A 162 4.00 -4.76 -19.15
CA ILE A 162 4.55 -3.80 -20.10
C ILE A 162 5.29 -4.60 -21.17
N VAL A 163 4.80 -4.56 -22.41
CA VAL A 163 5.44 -5.19 -23.56
C VAL A 163 6.13 -4.12 -24.38
N VAL A 164 7.43 -4.25 -24.58
CA VAL A 164 8.24 -3.31 -25.35
C VAL A 164 8.76 -4.00 -26.59
N ASN A 165 8.30 -3.53 -27.75
CA ASN A 165 8.73 -3.98 -29.06
C ASN A 165 9.90 -3.13 -29.56
N VAL A 166 10.70 -3.70 -30.46
CA VAL A 166 11.74 -2.98 -31.20
C VAL A 166 11.25 -2.78 -32.63
N ASN A 167 11.36 -1.56 -33.15
CA ASN A 167 11.07 -1.32 -34.56
C ASN A 167 12.05 -2.15 -35.45
N PRO A 168 11.58 -2.99 -36.39
CA PRO A 168 12.43 -3.81 -37.26
C PRO A 168 13.50 -3.03 -38.03
N ASP A 169 13.32 -1.74 -38.32
CA ASP A 169 14.35 -0.89 -38.96
C ASP A 169 15.64 -0.74 -38.12
N GLN A 170 15.58 -1.04 -36.82
CA GLN A 170 16.72 -1.08 -35.90
C GLN A 170 17.49 -2.40 -35.93
N GLN A 171 16.89 -3.48 -36.44
CA GLN A 171 17.52 -4.81 -36.49
C GLN A 171 18.55 -4.94 -37.62
N GLN A 172 18.65 -3.94 -38.51
CA GLN A 172 19.42 -4.01 -39.75
C GLN A 172 20.74 -3.24 -39.78
N GLN A 173 21.18 -2.56 -38.71
CA GLN A 173 22.48 -1.88 -38.78
C GLN A 173 23.61 -2.88 -38.47
N PRO A 174 24.41 -3.31 -39.47
CA PRO A 174 25.50 -4.24 -39.23
C PRO A 174 26.57 -3.53 -38.41
N THR A 175 27.20 -4.26 -37.50
CA THR A 175 28.51 -3.90 -36.96
C THR A 175 29.44 -3.61 -38.13
N ALA A 176 29.81 -2.34 -38.32
CA ALA A 176 30.81 -1.97 -39.31
C ALA A 176 32.15 -2.60 -38.89
N GLN A 177 32.44 -3.78 -39.43
CA GLN A 177 33.76 -4.39 -39.37
C GLN A 177 34.72 -3.43 -40.07
N SER A 178 35.70 -2.92 -39.32
CA SER A 178 36.80 -2.13 -39.85
C SER A 178 37.71 -3.02 -40.69
N HIS A 179 37.37 -3.22 -41.97
CA HIS A 179 38.27 -3.83 -42.94
C HIS A 179 38.92 -2.70 -43.77
N PHE A 180 39.99 -2.11 -43.24
CA PHE A 180 40.85 -1.23 -44.03
C PHE A 180 41.60 -2.08 -45.07
N GLN A 181 41.09 -2.14 -46.30
CA GLN A 181 41.91 -2.53 -47.45
C GLN A 181 42.85 -1.37 -47.79
N LEU A 182 44.15 -1.59 -47.63
CA LEU A 182 45.18 -0.68 -48.14
C LEU A 182 45.18 -0.73 -49.69
N PRO A 183 45.27 0.41 -50.39
CA PRO A 183 45.40 0.42 -51.83
C PRO A 183 46.79 -0.09 -52.25
N ILE A 184 46.80 -1.04 -53.18
CA ILE A 184 48.00 -1.51 -53.87
C ILE A 184 48.46 -0.37 -54.79
N LEU A 185 49.55 0.32 -54.45
CA LEU A 185 50.24 1.20 -55.39
C LEU A 185 51.14 0.35 -56.28
N TYR A 186 50.66 0.06 -57.49
CA TYR A 186 51.53 -0.29 -58.61
C TYR A 186 52.41 0.92 -58.93
N ASN A 187 53.74 0.74 -58.94
CA ASN A 187 54.62 1.62 -59.69
C ASN A 187 55.38 0.80 -60.73
N ARG A 188 55.18 1.19 -61.98
CA ARG A 188 55.70 0.56 -63.19
C ARG A 188 57.05 1.22 -63.52
N PHE A 189 58.05 0.37 -63.76
CA PHE A 189 59.42 0.65 -64.20
C PHE A 189 59.59 1.74 -65.27
N TYR A 190 60.73 2.43 -65.26
CA TYR A 190 61.50 2.75 -66.48
C TYR A 190 63.01 2.82 -66.18
N PHE A 191 63.76 2.00 -66.96
CA PHE A 191 65.20 1.89 -67.25
C PHE A 191 66.23 1.84 -66.11
#